data_AF-A0AAV6U8H1-F1
#
_entry.id   AF-A0AAV6U8H1-F1
#
_cell.length_a   1.000
_cell.length_b   1.000
_cell.length_c   1.000
_cell.angle_alpha   90.00
_cell.angle_beta   90.00
_cell.angle_gamma   90.00
#
_symmetry.space_group_name_H-M   'P 1'
#
loop_
_entity.id
_entity.type
_entity.pdbx_description
1 polymer ?
#
loop_
_entity_poly.entity_id
_entity_poly.type
_entity_poly.pdbx_seq_one_letter_code
_entity_poly.pdbx_strand_id
1 'polypeptide(L)'
;MGKRIPKSKKQKKLKFVDPCYSGPPLPVRGKKQKQWNEPPTEADQQGGGRHMAEFMEAKNNCKRKRKKKKKVIKDDYIIVKNEIVDQMEDRGEKKTKRVPARMIQRPHESEEQFLRRIQNMANVAMAEARVEEKYNVELVNVDKEGQATYKPSENVLEPQVERKTEKRKKQKEKMQEKKRLKVDDKEFDLRKEKIKFGEVANAPPSLKAKPRKAPELNKAGSRKLALHSLLPSAAPQDKQVAPLSKKLKTLPPEKRKAMENERLRAIQLYRSLKEKKIS
;
A
#
# COMPACT_ATOMS: atom_id res chain seq x y z
N MET A 1 4.95 -15.12 18.01
CA MET A 1 5.91 -14.00 17.91
C MET A 1 6.27 -13.74 16.45
N GLY A 2 5.49 -12.90 15.75
CA GLY A 2 5.71 -12.59 14.33
C GLY A 2 6.80 -11.54 14.13
N LYS A 3 7.80 -11.84 13.28
CA LYS A 3 8.94 -10.95 12.98
C LYS A 3 8.51 -9.78 12.07
N ARG A 4 8.97 -8.57 12.43
CA ARG A 4 8.72 -7.28 11.77
C ARG A 4 9.38 -7.18 10.38
N ILE A 5 8.60 -6.74 9.40
CA ILE A 5 9.03 -6.47 8.02
C ILE A 5 9.76 -5.11 7.94
N PRO A 6 10.89 -4.98 7.23
CA PRO A 6 11.58 -3.71 7.05
C PRO A 6 10.78 -2.77 6.13
N LYS A 7 10.48 -1.56 6.61
CA LYS A 7 9.74 -0.53 5.85
C LYS A 7 10.66 0.14 4.84
N SER A 8 10.22 0.22 3.58
CA SER A 8 10.91 0.97 2.53
C SER A 8 10.92 2.47 2.86
N LYS A 9 12.08 3.14 2.68
CA LYS A 9 12.27 4.57 3.01
C LYS A 9 11.53 5.55 2.08
N LYS A 10 10.92 5.07 0.99
CA LYS A 10 10.10 5.87 0.07
C LYS A 10 8.85 5.09 -0.34
N GLN A 11 7.97 4.84 0.61
CA GLN A 11 6.58 4.55 0.26
C GLN A 11 5.97 5.85 -0.25
N LYS A 12 5.77 5.96 -1.57
CA LYS A 12 4.72 6.83 -2.11
C LYS A 12 3.42 6.24 -1.57
N LYS A 13 3.04 6.66 -0.35
CA LYS A 13 1.73 6.31 0.21
C LYS A 13 0.75 6.75 -0.87
N LEU A 14 0.00 5.81 -1.45
CA LEU A 14 -1.28 6.19 -2.03
C LEU A 14 -1.94 7.01 -0.91
N LYS A 15 -2.12 8.31 -1.16
CA LYS A 15 -2.97 9.10 -0.27
C LYS A 15 -4.28 8.35 -0.30
N PHE A 16 -4.76 7.94 0.86
CA PHE A 16 -6.10 7.38 1.00
C PHE A 16 -7.05 8.52 0.61
N VAL A 17 -7.31 8.63 -0.68
CA VAL A 17 -8.42 9.40 -1.21
C VAL A 17 -9.56 8.42 -1.07
N ASP A 18 -10.43 8.71 -0.10
CA ASP A 18 -11.62 7.93 0.14
C ASP A 18 -12.40 7.83 -1.19
N PRO A 19 -12.66 6.63 -1.74
CA PRO A 19 -13.30 6.47 -3.05
C PRO A 19 -14.66 7.16 -3.17
N CYS A 20 -15.27 7.49 -2.03
CA CYS A 20 -16.57 8.15 -1.94
C CYS A 20 -16.49 9.67 -1.68
N TYR A 21 -15.29 10.27 -1.61
CA TYR A 21 -15.14 11.71 -1.38
C TYR A 21 -15.12 12.49 -2.70
N SER A 22 -16.19 13.25 -2.98
CA SER A 22 -16.36 14.07 -4.19
C SER A 22 -16.03 15.57 -3.99
N GLY A 23 -15.44 15.94 -2.85
CA GLY A 23 -15.13 17.33 -2.52
C GLY A 23 -13.74 17.78 -2.98
N PRO A 24 -13.45 19.10 -2.94
CA PRO A 24 -12.11 19.61 -3.19
C PRO A 24 -11.10 19.01 -2.19
N PRO A 25 -9.84 18.80 -2.60
CA PRO A 25 -8.83 18.18 -1.77
C PRO A 25 -8.59 19.01 -0.51
N LEU A 26 -8.77 18.40 0.67
CA LEU A 26 -8.50 19.07 1.93
C LEU A 26 -7.02 19.50 1.99
N PRO A 27 -6.72 20.74 2.44
CA PRO A 27 -5.34 21.19 2.57
C PRO A 27 -4.57 20.25 3.48
N VAL A 28 -3.35 19.87 3.06
CA VAL A 28 -2.46 18.99 3.82
C VAL A 28 -2.03 19.72 5.09
N ARG A 29 -2.84 19.63 6.15
CA ARG A 29 -2.48 20.15 7.46
C ARG A 29 -1.21 19.44 7.91
N GLY A 30 -0.15 20.21 8.16
CA GLY A 30 1.10 19.71 8.72
C GLY A 30 0.78 18.83 9.92
N LYS A 31 1.35 17.62 9.94
CA LYS A 31 1.04 16.60 10.95
C LYS A 31 1.47 17.08 12.33
N LYS A 32 0.60 17.74 13.06
CA LYS A 32 0.62 17.65 14.52
C LYS A 32 0.28 16.20 14.85
N GLN A 33 1.20 15.49 15.49
CA GLN A 33 0.89 14.15 15.98
C GLN A 33 -0.27 14.31 16.96
N LYS A 34 -1.46 13.79 16.62
CA LYS A 34 -2.59 13.75 17.53
C LYS A 34 -2.16 12.85 18.70
N GLN A 35 -1.78 13.45 19.82
CA GLN A 35 -1.63 12.71 21.06
C GLN A 35 -3.04 12.28 21.47
N TRP A 36 -3.24 10.97 21.61
CA TRP A 36 -4.57 10.38 21.76
C TRP A 36 -5.25 10.76 23.09
N ASN A 37 -4.50 11.37 24.03
CA ASN A 37 -4.93 11.68 25.39
C ASN A 37 -4.66 13.15 25.80
N GLU A 38 -4.58 14.09 24.87
CA GLU A 38 -4.57 15.52 25.26
C GLU A 38 -6.01 15.99 25.53
N PRO A 39 -6.26 16.73 26.62
CA PRO A 39 -7.57 17.32 26.87
C PRO A 39 -7.91 18.32 25.74
N PRO A 40 -9.21 18.51 25.42
CA PRO A 40 -9.63 19.49 24.43
C PRO A 40 -9.07 20.88 24.75
N THR A 41 -8.50 21.55 23.75
CA THR A 41 -7.91 22.90 23.92
C THR A 41 -8.97 23.98 24.10
N GLU A 42 -10.19 23.74 23.61
CA GLU A 42 -11.34 24.64 23.74
C GLU A 42 -12.56 23.84 24.20
N ALA A 43 -13.25 24.32 25.25
CA ALA A 43 -14.39 23.64 25.86
C ALA A 43 -15.60 23.50 24.91
N ASP A 44 -15.80 24.49 24.02
CA ASP A 44 -16.97 24.58 23.15
C ASP A 44 -16.77 23.94 21.76
N GLN A 45 -15.59 23.38 21.48
CA GLN A 45 -15.27 22.77 20.17
C GLN A 45 -15.49 21.25 20.10
N GLN A 46 -16.11 20.63 21.12
CA GLN A 46 -16.53 19.23 21.00
C GLN A 46 -17.74 19.12 20.06
N GLY A 47 -17.44 19.07 18.75
CA GLY A 47 -18.42 18.72 17.74
C GLY A 47 -19.08 17.38 18.10
N GLY A 48 -20.41 17.33 18.00
CA GLY A 48 -21.16 16.10 18.25
C GLY A 48 -20.61 14.92 17.44
N GLY A 49 -20.68 13.72 18.00
CA GLY A 49 -20.21 12.51 17.32
C GLY A 49 -20.88 12.34 15.95
N ARG A 50 -20.21 11.62 15.03
CA ARG A 50 -20.68 11.43 13.64
C ARG A 50 -22.14 10.97 13.56
N HIS A 51 -22.54 10.03 14.41
CA HIS A 51 -23.92 9.54 14.45
C HIS A 51 -24.93 10.63 14.84
N MET A 52 -24.55 11.56 15.73
CA MET A 52 -25.41 12.70 16.10
C MET A 52 -25.54 13.68 14.93
N ALA A 53 -24.47 13.90 14.17
CA ALA A 53 -24.51 14.74 12.97
C ALA A 53 -25.41 14.14 11.89
N GLU A 54 -25.27 12.83 11.61
CA GLU A 54 -26.13 12.09 10.67
C GLU A 54 -27.61 12.10 11.11
N PHE A 55 -27.86 11.95 12.41
CA PHE A 55 -29.22 12.03 12.98
C PHE A 55 -29.84 13.42 12.83
N MET A 56 -29.08 14.49 13.11
CA MET A 56 -29.55 15.86 12.96
C MET A 56 -29.80 16.21 11.49
N GLU A 57 -28.97 15.71 10.57
CA GLU A 57 -29.17 15.86 9.13
C GLU A 57 -30.43 15.13 8.65
N ALA A 58 -30.64 13.89 9.07
CA ALA A 58 -31.86 13.13 8.78
C ALA A 58 -33.11 13.85 9.30
N LYS A 59 -33.07 14.34 10.56
CA LYS A 59 -34.15 15.13 11.16
C LYS A 59 -34.46 16.39 10.36
N ASN A 60 -33.44 17.10 9.89
CA ASN A 60 -33.60 18.30 9.08
C ASN A 60 -34.19 17.98 7.70
N ASN A 61 -33.77 16.86 7.09
CA ASN A 61 -34.33 16.39 5.82
C ASN A 61 -35.80 15.96 5.94
N CYS A 62 -36.22 15.37 7.06
CA CYS A 62 -37.62 15.05 7.32
C CYS A 62 -38.51 16.28 7.52
N LYS A 63 -37.96 17.40 8.00
CA LYS A 63 -38.70 18.68 8.16
C LYS A 63 -38.90 19.42 6.84
N ARG A 64 -38.16 19.09 5.78
CA ARG A 64 -38.38 19.70 4.45
C ARG A 64 -39.73 19.22 3.94
N LYS A 65 -40.62 20.17 3.60
CA LYS A 65 -41.97 19.88 3.08
C LYS A 65 -41.87 18.81 2.00
N ARG A 66 -42.60 17.70 2.17
CA ARG A 66 -42.69 16.61 1.18
C ARG A 66 -42.97 17.26 -0.17
N LYS A 67 -42.02 17.15 -1.12
CA LYS A 67 -42.23 17.65 -2.48
C LYS A 67 -43.54 17.03 -2.98
N LYS A 68 -44.49 17.87 -3.41
CA LYS A 68 -45.77 17.40 -3.98
C LYS A 68 -45.43 16.36 -5.05
N LYS A 69 -46.01 15.16 -4.96
CA LYS A 69 -45.84 14.13 -6.00
C LYS A 69 -46.19 14.78 -7.33
N LYS A 70 -45.24 14.86 -8.26
CA LYS A 70 -45.50 15.35 -9.61
C LYS A 70 -46.61 14.46 -10.18
N LYS A 71 -47.62 15.06 -10.82
CA LYS A 71 -48.63 14.30 -11.56
C LYS A 71 -47.86 13.53 -12.65
N VAL A 72 -48.01 12.21 -12.68
CA VAL A 72 -47.43 11.36 -13.73
C VAL A 72 -48.04 11.83 -15.04
N ILE A 73 -47.20 12.27 -15.97
CA ILE A 73 -47.65 12.71 -17.29
C ILE A 73 -48.00 11.43 -18.04
N LYS A 74 -49.15 11.40 -18.73
CA LYS A 74 -49.47 10.28 -19.62
C LYS A 74 -48.35 10.24 -20.66
N ASP A 75 -47.63 9.11 -20.71
CA ASP A 75 -46.43 8.84 -21.55
C ASP A 75 -45.05 9.13 -20.94
N ASP A 76 -44.89 9.04 -19.61
CA ASP A 76 -43.57 8.98 -18.95
C ASP A 76 -42.91 7.58 -19.11
N TYR A 77 -42.50 7.22 -20.34
CA TYR A 77 -41.73 5.99 -20.57
C TYR A 77 -40.31 6.11 -20.00
N ILE A 78 -39.87 5.08 -19.28
CA ILE A 78 -38.49 5.01 -18.80
C ILE A 78 -37.56 4.76 -19.99
N ILE A 79 -36.56 5.62 -20.15
CA ILE A 79 -35.52 5.52 -21.18
C ILE A 79 -34.18 5.37 -20.47
N VAL A 80 -33.51 4.25 -20.72
CA VAL A 80 -32.15 3.98 -20.22
C VAL A 80 -31.18 4.09 -21.40
N LYS A 81 -30.15 4.91 -21.24
CA LYS A 81 -29.05 5.07 -22.21
C LYS A 81 -27.77 4.52 -21.60
N ASN A 82 -27.05 3.69 -22.34
CA ASN A 82 -25.75 3.15 -21.96
C ASN A 82 -24.64 4.01 -22.60
N GLU A 83 -24.26 5.10 -21.94
CA GLU A 83 -23.26 6.06 -22.45
C GLU A 83 -21.84 5.46 -22.59
N ILE A 84 -21.59 4.30 -21.97
CA ILE A 84 -20.29 3.64 -21.94
C ILE A 84 -19.98 2.91 -23.26
N VAL A 85 -21.01 2.47 -24.00
CA VAL A 85 -20.80 1.65 -25.21
C VAL A 85 -20.19 2.47 -26.35
N ASP A 86 -20.60 3.73 -26.49
CA ASP A 86 -20.14 4.61 -27.59
C ASP A 86 -18.67 5.05 -27.44
N GLN A 87 -18.10 5.02 -26.23
CA GLN A 87 -16.71 5.47 -25.98
C GLN A 87 -15.67 4.34 -26.05
N MET A 88 -16.11 3.07 -26.05
CA MET A 88 -15.22 1.91 -25.99
C MET A 88 -14.75 1.42 -27.36
N GLU A 89 -15.46 1.75 -28.44
CA GLU A 89 -15.09 1.32 -29.81
C GLU A 89 -13.74 1.91 -30.27
N ASP A 90 -13.38 3.11 -29.80
CA ASP A 90 -12.16 3.83 -30.23
C ASP A 90 -10.89 3.40 -29.48
N ARG A 91 -10.99 2.64 -28.39
CA ARG A 91 -9.85 2.36 -27.50
C ARG A 91 -9.28 0.94 -27.58
N GLY A 92 -9.76 0.13 -28.52
CA GLY A 92 -9.34 -1.27 -28.65
C GLY A 92 -9.71 -2.12 -27.43
N GLU A 93 -10.68 -1.67 -26.63
CA GLU A 93 -11.20 -2.41 -25.49
C GLU A 93 -12.22 -3.47 -25.96
N LYS A 94 -12.35 -4.55 -25.19
CA LYS A 94 -13.22 -5.68 -25.52
C LYS A 94 -14.63 -5.19 -25.79
N LYS A 95 -15.18 -5.54 -26.96
CA LYS A 95 -16.58 -5.28 -27.33
C LYS A 95 -17.47 -5.78 -26.20
N THR A 96 -18.13 -4.86 -25.48
CA THR A 96 -19.13 -5.25 -24.50
C THR A 96 -20.28 -5.94 -25.25
N LYS A 97 -20.76 -7.05 -24.73
CA LYS A 97 -21.78 -7.85 -25.40
C LYS A 97 -23.08 -7.06 -25.60
N ARG A 98 -23.90 -7.58 -26.52
CA ARG A 98 -25.15 -7.07 -27.13
C ARG A 98 -26.25 -6.64 -26.15
N VAL A 99 -25.95 -5.77 -25.19
CA VAL A 99 -26.96 -4.96 -24.52
C VAL A 99 -27.21 -3.76 -25.42
N PRO A 100 -28.47 -3.48 -25.81
CA PRO A 100 -28.79 -2.36 -26.68
C PRO A 100 -28.32 -1.05 -26.02
N ALA A 101 -27.72 -0.17 -26.83
CA ALA A 101 -27.22 1.13 -26.37
C ALA A 101 -28.33 2.00 -25.76
N ARG A 102 -29.57 1.84 -26.26
CA ARG A 102 -30.75 2.52 -25.74
C ARG A 102 -31.86 1.52 -25.50
N MET A 103 -32.43 1.55 -24.31
CA MET A 103 -33.57 0.71 -23.94
C MET A 103 -34.74 1.58 -23.51
N ILE A 104 -35.93 1.29 -24.06
CA ILE A 104 -37.17 2.03 -23.83
C ILE A 104 -38.22 1.07 -23.28
N GLN A 105 -38.97 1.52 -22.27
CA GLN A 105 -40.15 0.83 -21.74
C GLN A 105 -41.23 0.69 -22.83
N ARG A 106 -41.89 -0.47 -22.90
CA ARG A 106 -42.95 -0.69 -23.89
C ARG A 106 -44.29 -0.06 -23.44
N PRO A 107 -45.20 0.28 -24.37
CA PRO A 107 -46.52 0.87 -24.06
C PRO A 107 -47.37 0.12 -23.02
N HIS A 108 -47.26 -1.20 -22.97
CA HIS A 108 -48.04 -2.06 -22.07
C HIS A 108 -47.19 -2.75 -21.00
N GLU A 109 -45.98 -2.27 -20.75
CA GLU A 109 -45.05 -2.84 -19.78
C GLU A 109 -45.04 -2.00 -18.50
N SER A 110 -45.23 -2.64 -17.35
CA SER A 110 -45.06 -1.99 -16.05
C SER A 110 -43.58 -1.63 -15.80
N GLU A 111 -43.31 -0.60 -15.00
CA GLU A 111 -41.95 -0.23 -14.58
C GLU A 111 -41.17 -1.44 -14.03
N GLU A 112 -41.81 -2.26 -13.19
CA GLU A 112 -41.17 -3.45 -12.64
C GLU A 112 -40.84 -4.49 -13.72
N GLN A 113 -41.72 -4.64 -14.72
CA GLN A 113 -41.49 -5.56 -15.84
C GLN A 113 -40.32 -5.07 -16.70
N PHE A 114 -40.23 -3.75 -16.92
CA PHE A 114 -39.10 -3.12 -17.62
C PHE A 114 -37.77 -3.35 -16.89
N LEU A 115 -37.73 -3.12 -15.58
CA LEU A 115 -36.54 -3.36 -14.77
C LEU A 115 -36.15 -4.84 -14.75
N ARG A 116 -37.12 -5.76 -14.65
CA ARG A 116 -36.86 -7.21 -14.79
C ARG A 116 -36.32 -7.57 -16.17
N ARG A 117 -36.83 -6.94 -17.24
CA ARG A 117 -36.31 -7.12 -18.61
C ARG A 117 -34.86 -6.67 -18.73
N ILE A 118 -34.50 -5.51 -18.16
CA ILE A 118 -33.10 -5.05 -18.07
C ILE A 118 -32.25 -6.08 -17.32
N GLN A 119 -32.69 -6.49 -16.13
CA GLN A 119 -31.93 -7.41 -15.29
C GLN A 119 -31.71 -8.77 -15.96
N ASN A 120 -32.73 -9.30 -16.62
CA ASN A 120 -32.63 -10.55 -17.38
C ASN A 120 -31.61 -10.42 -18.53
N MET A 121 -31.64 -9.31 -19.28
CA MET A 121 -30.66 -9.08 -20.33
C MET A 121 -29.23 -8.94 -19.80
N ALA A 122 -29.04 -8.24 -18.68
CA ALA A 122 -27.74 -8.15 -18.02
C ALA A 122 -27.24 -9.53 -17.55
N ASN A 123 -28.12 -10.34 -16.97
CA ASN A 123 -27.80 -11.68 -16.52
C ASN A 123 -27.41 -12.60 -17.68
N VAL A 124 -28.12 -12.52 -18.81
CA VAL A 124 -27.78 -13.26 -20.04
C VAL A 124 -26.41 -12.82 -20.54
N ALA A 125 -26.15 -11.52 -20.68
CA ALA A 125 -24.85 -11.01 -21.12
C ALA A 125 -23.70 -11.46 -20.19
N MET A 126 -23.91 -11.46 -18.88
CA MET A 126 -22.94 -11.96 -17.90
C MET A 126 -22.72 -13.47 -18.02
N ALA A 127 -23.78 -14.25 -18.21
CA ALA A 127 -23.69 -15.70 -18.37
C ALA A 127 -22.94 -16.07 -19.64
N GLU A 128 -23.27 -15.43 -20.77
CA GLU A 128 -22.57 -15.65 -22.02
C GLU A 128 -21.10 -15.25 -21.90
N ALA A 129 -20.75 -14.13 -21.26
CA ALA A 129 -19.36 -13.72 -21.07
C ALA A 129 -18.55 -14.75 -20.26
N ARG A 130 -19.17 -15.36 -19.23
CA ARG A 130 -18.52 -16.43 -18.45
C ARG A 130 -18.25 -17.68 -19.27
N VAL A 131 -19.16 -18.03 -20.19
CA VAL A 131 -18.98 -19.17 -21.09
C VAL A 131 -17.82 -18.90 -22.05
N GLU A 132 -17.80 -17.70 -22.66
CA GLU A 132 -16.70 -17.30 -23.54
C GLU A 132 -15.34 -17.33 -22.85
N GLU A 133 -15.23 -16.76 -21.64
CA GLU A 133 -13.99 -16.76 -20.88
C GLU A 133 -13.54 -18.17 -20.46
N LYS A 134 -14.48 -19.06 -20.20
CA LYS A 134 -14.18 -20.43 -19.76
C LYS A 134 -13.70 -21.30 -20.93
N TYR A 135 -14.26 -21.11 -22.11
CA TYR A 135 -14.00 -21.95 -23.28
C TYR A 135 -13.14 -21.29 -24.35
N ASN A 136 -12.77 -20.00 -24.20
CA ASN A 136 -12.05 -19.19 -25.19
C ASN A 136 -12.73 -19.21 -26.56
N VAL A 137 -14.03 -18.99 -26.54
CA VAL A 137 -14.90 -19.00 -27.72
C VAL A 137 -15.71 -17.72 -27.70
N GLU A 138 -15.97 -17.12 -28.86
CA GLU A 138 -16.92 -16.02 -29.02
C GLU A 138 -18.30 -16.60 -29.41
N LEU A 139 -19.33 -16.34 -28.59
CA LEU A 139 -20.71 -16.69 -28.89
C LEU A 139 -21.26 -15.67 -29.89
N VAL A 140 -21.59 -16.14 -31.10
CA VAL A 140 -22.11 -15.26 -32.15
C VAL A 140 -23.62 -15.09 -32.01
N ASN A 141 -24.37 -16.18 -32.00
CA ASN A 141 -25.83 -16.17 -31.85
C ASN A 141 -26.28 -17.41 -31.07
N VAL A 142 -27.35 -17.24 -30.28
CA VAL A 142 -28.07 -18.33 -29.61
C VAL A 142 -29.48 -18.37 -30.20
N ASP A 143 -29.84 -19.51 -30.77
CA ASP A 143 -31.17 -19.73 -31.34
C ASP A 143 -32.20 -19.96 -30.22
N LYS A 144 -33.49 -19.78 -30.54
CA LYS A 144 -34.61 -19.96 -29.59
C LYS A 144 -34.69 -21.40 -29.05
N GLU A 145 -34.16 -22.35 -29.80
CA GLU A 145 -34.11 -23.78 -29.46
C GLU A 145 -32.88 -24.12 -28.59
N GLY A 146 -32.04 -23.13 -28.26
CA GLY A 146 -30.86 -23.30 -27.41
C GLY A 146 -29.60 -23.75 -28.14
N GLN A 147 -29.65 -23.87 -29.47
CA GLN A 147 -28.46 -24.13 -30.27
C GLN A 147 -27.64 -22.84 -30.40
N ALA A 148 -26.34 -22.93 -30.09
CA ALA A 148 -25.44 -21.78 -30.08
C ALA A 148 -24.37 -21.95 -31.15
N THR A 149 -24.11 -20.85 -31.88
CA THR A 149 -23.04 -20.77 -32.88
C THR A 149 -21.82 -20.08 -32.28
N TYR A 150 -20.66 -20.70 -32.49
CA TYR A 150 -19.43 -20.39 -31.80
C TYR A 150 -18.32 -20.08 -32.81
N LYS A 151 -17.53 -19.04 -32.54
CA LYS A 151 -16.28 -18.79 -33.26
C LYS A 151 -15.11 -18.95 -32.29
N PRO A 152 -14.01 -19.62 -32.67
CA PRO A 152 -12.80 -19.63 -31.86
C PRO A 152 -12.37 -18.17 -31.60
N SER A 153 -12.19 -17.79 -30.34
CA SER A 153 -11.74 -16.43 -30.06
C SER A 153 -10.24 -16.34 -30.37
N GLU A 154 -9.83 -15.49 -31.33
CA GLU A 154 -8.42 -15.20 -31.60
C GLU A 154 -7.74 -14.45 -30.43
N ASN A 155 -8.54 -14.00 -29.46
CA ASN A 155 -8.07 -13.30 -28.28
C ASN A 155 -7.34 -14.24 -27.31
N VAL A 156 -6.03 -14.37 -27.60
CA VAL A 156 -4.90 -14.83 -26.80
C VAL A 156 -5.07 -14.49 -25.29
N LEU A 157 -5.77 -15.35 -24.56
CA LEU A 157 -5.80 -15.39 -23.08
C LEU A 157 -4.57 -16.09 -22.50
N GLU A 158 -3.81 -16.80 -23.35
CA GLU A 158 -2.55 -17.48 -23.00
C GLU A 158 -1.63 -16.64 -22.10
N PRO A 159 -1.24 -15.40 -22.43
CA PRO A 159 -0.27 -14.65 -21.64
C PRO A 159 -0.78 -14.32 -20.24
N GLN A 160 -2.08 -14.14 -20.03
CA GLN A 160 -2.59 -13.78 -18.70
C GLN A 160 -2.78 -15.00 -17.80
N VAL A 161 -3.24 -16.12 -18.37
CA VAL A 161 -3.40 -17.39 -17.67
C VAL A 161 -2.02 -17.98 -17.36
N GLU A 162 -1.10 -17.96 -18.32
CA GLU A 162 0.30 -18.37 -18.14
C GLU A 162 1.02 -17.54 -17.09
N ARG A 163 0.91 -16.20 -17.14
CA ARG A 163 1.50 -15.33 -16.09
C ARG A 163 0.95 -15.65 -14.70
N LYS A 164 -0.33 -16.04 -14.58
CA LYS A 164 -0.93 -16.44 -13.28
C LYS A 164 -0.45 -17.81 -12.84
N THR A 165 -0.34 -18.79 -13.74
CA THR A 165 0.14 -20.14 -13.43
C THR A 165 1.64 -20.13 -13.09
N GLU A 166 2.47 -19.39 -13.82
CA GLU A 166 3.89 -19.18 -13.52
C GLU A 166 4.10 -18.54 -12.14
N LYS A 167 3.33 -17.49 -11.81
CA LYS A 167 3.40 -16.86 -10.48
C LYS A 167 3.06 -17.85 -9.38
N ARG A 168 2.06 -18.71 -9.58
CA ARG A 168 1.70 -19.77 -8.63
C ARG A 168 2.79 -20.84 -8.51
N LYS A 169 3.41 -21.27 -9.61
CA LYS A 169 4.55 -22.21 -9.62
C LYS A 169 5.75 -21.65 -8.83
N LYS A 170 6.17 -20.42 -9.14
CA LYS A 170 7.27 -19.73 -8.43
C LYS A 170 7.00 -19.56 -6.93
N GLN A 171 5.75 -19.34 -6.52
CA GLN A 171 5.40 -19.28 -5.10
C GLN A 171 5.49 -20.65 -4.41
N LYS A 172 5.03 -21.72 -5.07
CA LYS A 172 5.13 -23.10 -4.55
C LYS A 172 6.59 -23.52 -4.39
N GLU A 173 7.43 -23.27 -5.39
CA GLU A 173 8.87 -23.55 -5.34
C GLU A 173 9.55 -22.83 -4.16
N LYS A 174 9.33 -21.51 -4.03
CA LYS A 174 9.84 -20.73 -2.88
C LYS A 174 9.36 -21.27 -1.53
N MET A 175 8.14 -21.78 -1.45
CA MET A 175 7.62 -22.38 -0.23
C MET A 175 8.30 -23.71 0.07
N GLN A 176 8.52 -24.56 -0.95
CA GLN A 176 9.23 -25.83 -0.80
C GLN A 176 10.70 -25.61 -0.44
N GLU A 177 11.38 -24.67 -1.08
CA GLU A 177 12.76 -24.30 -0.76
C GLU A 177 12.90 -23.81 0.69
N LYS A 178 11.99 -22.94 1.15
CA LYS A 178 11.93 -22.52 2.55
C LYS A 178 11.63 -23.66 3.53
N LYS A 179 10.88 -24.68 3.11
CA LYS A 179 10.65 -25.87 3.93
C LYS A 179 11.92 -26.72 3.99
N ARG A 180 12.61 -26.94 2.86
CA ARG A 180 13.89 -27.67 2.80
C ARG A 180 14.97 -26.99 3.65
N LEU A 181 15.10 -25.67 3.58
CA LEU A 181 16.01 -24.87 4.42
C LEU A 181 15.68 -24.90 5.92
N LYS A 182 14.47 -25.34 6.30
CA LYS A 182 14.06 -25.50 7.70
C LYS A 182 14.20 -26.94 8.19
N VAL A 183 14.44 -27.89 7.29
CA VAL A 183 14.64 -29.28 7.64
C VAL A 183 16.11 -29.42 8.04
N ASP A 184 16.30 -29.70 9.32
CA ASP A 184 17.47 -30.34 9.92
C ASP A 184 18.75 -29.51 10.10
N ASP A 185 18.66 -28.43 10.90
CA ASP A 185 19.81 -28.03 11.75
C ASP A 185 19.95 -29.04 12.92
N LYS A 186 20.25 -30.32 12.62
CA LYS A 186 20.50 -31.35 13.67
C LYS A 186 21.64 -30.92 14.62
N GLU A 187 22.55 -30.12 14.09
CA GLU A 187 23.65 -29.49 14.84
C GLU A 187 23.15 -28.49 15.90
N PHE A 188 22.03 -27.81 15.66
CA PHE A 188 21.46 -26.87 16.64
C PHE A 188 20.73 -27.60 17.77
N ASP A 189 20.09 -28.74 17.49
CA ASP A 189 19.47 -29.57 18.54
C ASP A 189 20.49 -30.27 19.42
N LEU A 190 21.65 -30.68 18.86
CA LEU A 190 22.78 -31.19 19.64
C LEU A 190 23.43 -30.11 20.55
N ARG A 191 23.33 -28.84 20.18
CA ARG A 191 23.87 -27.69 20.92
C ARG A 191 22.89 -27.06 21.93
N LYS A 192 21.67 -27.59 22.06
CA LYS A 192 20.70 -27.10 23.05
C LYS A 192 20.90 -27.78 24.39
N GLU A 193 21.38 -27.03 25.37
CA GLU A 193 21.29 -27.44 26.77
C GLU A 193 19.87 -27.23 27.30
N LYS A 194 19.26 -28.30 27.84
CA LYS A 194 17.97 -28.22 28.54
C LYS A 194 18.22 -27.89 30.01
N ILE A 195 18.18 -26.61 30.33
CA ILE A 195 18.37 -26.10 31.69
C ILE A 195 17.02 -26.18 32.43
N LYS A 196 17.02 -26.72 33.66
CA LYS A 196 15.80 -26.81 34.48
C LYS A 196 15.45 -25.43 35.06
N PHE A 197 14.15 -25.14 35.18
CA PHE A 197 13.69 -23.88 35.76
C PHE A 197 14.15 -23.77 37.23
N GLY A 198 15.00 -22.79 37.52
CA GLY A 198 15.66 -22.61 38.82
C GLY A 198 17.19 -22.70 38.78
N GLU A 199 17.77 -23.30 37.73
CA GLU A 199 19.20 -23.13 37.44
C GLU A 199 19.42 -21.71 36.90
N VAL A 200 20.05 -20.87 37.72
CA VAL A 200 20.47 -19.53 37.30
C VAL A 200 21.63 -19.71 36.34
N ALA A 201 21.38 -19.55 35.04
CA ALA A 201 22.45 -19.32 34.08
C ALA A 201 23.35 -18.24 34.67
N ASN A 202 24.65 -18.53 34.84
CA ASN A 202 25.64 -17.58 35.35
C ASN A 202 25.28 -16.19 34.88
N ALA A 203 24.94 -15.31 35.82
CA ALA A 203 24.38 -14.00 35.49
C ALA A 203 25.24 -13.39 34.38
N PRO A 204 24.64 -12.98 33.25
CA PRO A 204 25.43 -12.55 32.11
C PRO A 204 26.40 -11.46 32.57
N PRO A 205 27.67 -11.50 32.16
CA PRO A 205 28.68 -10.59 32.67
C PRO A 205 28.17 -9.16 32.51
N SER A 206 28.09 -8.43 33.62
CA SER A 206 27.61 -7.05 33.61
C SER A 206 28.61 -6.23 32.78
N LEU A 207 28.17 -5.71 31.64
CA LEU A 207 29.02 -4.86 30.80
C LEU A 207 29.23 -3.50 31.51
N LYS A 208 30.29 -3.41 32.31
CA LYS A 208 30.74 -2.16 32.94
C LYS A 208 31.45 -1.21 31.97
N ALA A 209 31.69 -1.67 30.74
CA ALA A 209 32.39 -0.91 29.72
C ALA A 209 31.48 0.19 29.12
N LYS A 210 31.93 1.44 29.21
CA LYS A 210 31.27 2.57 28.55
C LYS A 210 31.35 2.38 27.02
N PRO A 211 30.23 2.53 26.27
CA PRO A 211 30.28 2.50 24.82
C PRO A 211 31.19 3.62 24.29
N ARG A 212 32.00 3.32 23.27
CA ARG A 212 32.89 4.31 22.66
C ARG A 212 32.05 5.47 22.10
N LYS A 213 32.27 6.70 22.60
CA LYS A 213 31.52 7.93 22.30
C LYS A 213 30.16 8.07 22.99
N ALA A 214 29.83 7.28 24.00
CA ALA A 214 28.69 7.58 24.84
C ALA A 214 28.98 8.86 25.65
N PRO A 215 28.10 9.88 25.61
CA PRO A 215 28.25 11.05 26.49
C PRO A 215 28.15 10.58 27.95
N GLU A 216 28.93 11.19 28.84
CA GLU A 216 28.81 10.92 30.26
C GLU A 216 27.43 11.39 30.73
N LEU A 217 26.50 10.44 30.88
CA LEU A 217 25.24 10.73 31.53
C LEU A 217 25.58 11.04 32.98
N ASN A 218 25.52 12.33 33.32
CA ASN A 218 25.43 12.83 34.68
C ASN A 218 24.56 11.87 35.51
N LYS A 219 25.14 11.29 36.56
CA LYS A 219 24.42 10.41 37.49
C LYS A 219 23.10 11.11 37.85
N ALA A 220 21.98 10.39 37.76
CA ALA A 220 20.69 10.93 38.19
C ALA A 220 20.85 11.47 39.63
N GLY A 221 20.78 12.80 39.78
CA GLY A 221 21.10 13.51 41.04
C GLY A 221 22.08 14.68 40.91
N SER A 222 22.89 14.77 39.84
CA SER A 222 23.86 15.87 39.68
C SER A 222 23.29 17.13 39.02
N ARG A 223 22.01 17.45 39.25
CA ARG A 223 21.45 18.74 38.78
C ARG A 223 22.11 19.84 39.60
N LYS A 224 22.84 20.74 38.94
CA LYS A 224 23.42 21.92 39.58
C LYS A 224 22.29 22.77 40.15
N LEU A 225 22.30 23.01 41.46
CA LEU A 225 21.36 23.91 42.12
C LEU A 225 21.44 25.30 41.46
N ALA A 226 20.31 25.99 41.34
CA ALA A 226 20.22 27.33 40.72
C ALA A 226 21.16 28.37 41.37
N LEU A 227 21.62 28.11 42.61
CA LEU A 227 22.61 28.96 43.28
C LEU A 227 24.00 28.92 42.62
N HIS A 228 24.37 27.85 41.92
CA HIS A 228 25.64 27.80 41.20
C HIS A 228 25.66 28.68 39.93
N SER A 229 24.50 29.08 39.38
CA SER A 229 24.45 30.08 38.31
C SER A 229 24.56 31.52 38.81
N LEU A 230 24.41 31.75 40.11
CA LEU A 230 24.52 33.07 40.74
C LEU A 230 25.94 33.35 41.27
N LEU A 231 26.80 32.34 41.32
CA LEU A 231 28.19 32.47 41.75
C LEU A 231 29.12 32.48 40.51
N PRO A 232 30.05 33.44 40.38
CA PRO A 232 30.97 33.49 39.25
C PRO A 232 32.06 32.42 39.38
N SER A 233 31.83 31.26 38.75
CA SER A 233 32.86 30.22 38.58
C SER A 233 33.67 30.50 37.31
N ALA A 234 34.97 30.73 37.48
CA ALA A 234 35.95 30.77 36.41
C ALA A 234 35.88 29.50 35.54
N ALA A 235 35.94 29.66 34.22
CA ALA A 235 35.74 28.64 33.20
C ALA A 235 36.84 27.54 33.18
N PRO A 236 36.65 26.42 32.43
CA PRO A 236 37.18 26.43 31.06
C PRO A 236 36.30 25.71 30.01
N GLN A 237 36.57 26.04 28.74
CA GLN A 237 35.81 25.65 27.55
C GLN A 237 36.16 24.27 27.02
N ASP A 238 35.14 23.49 26.65
CA ASP A 238 35.29 22.20 25.97
C ASP A 238 35.56 22.36 24.46
N LYS A 239 36.65 21.72 24.01
CA LYS A 239 37.12 21.67 22.62
C LYS A 239 36.16 20.81 21.76
N GLN A 240 35.60 21.39 20.70
CA GLN A 240 34.77 20.67 19.74
C GLN A 240 35.62 19.76 18.83
N VAL A 241 35.32 18.46 18.85
CA VAL A 241 35.89 17.45 17.94
C VAL A 241 35.05 17.41 16.66
N ALA A 242 35.65 17.75 15.52
CA ALA A 242 34.96 17.84 14.22
C ALA A 242 34.63 16.46 13.59
N PRO A 243 33.51 16.34 12.85
CA PRO A 243 33.03 15.06 12.30
C PRO A 243 33.80 14.57 11.05
N LEU A 244 33.82 13.24 10.93
CA LEU A 244 34.65 12.40 10.05
C LEU A 244 34.16 12.31 8.59
N SER A 245 33.79 13.42 7.96
CA SER A 245 33.44 13.42 6.52
C SER A 245 33.91 14.69 5.83
N LYS A 246 35.22 14.88 5.77
CA LYS A 246 35.85 15.96 5.01
C LYS A 246 36.02 15.50 3.57
N LYS A 247 35.32 16.15 2.64
CA LYS A 247 35.47 15.95 1.18
C LYS A 247 36.97 16.07 0.83
N LEU A 248 37.51 15.26 -0.09
CA LEU A 248 38.94 15.23 -0.46
C LEU A 248 39.57 16.64 -0.60
N LYS A 249 38.82 17.60 -1.16
CA LYS A 249 39.21 19.02 -1.31
C LYS A 249 39.43 19.81 -0.01
N THR A 250 39.18 19.22 1.15
CA THR A 250 39.32 19.85 2.48
C THR A 250 40.38 19.18 3.36
N LEU A 251 41.05 18.14 2.86
CA LEU A 251 42.16 17.47 3.57
C LEU A 251 43.49 18.20 3.36
N PRO A 252 44.49 18.03 4.23
CA PRO A 252 45.85 18.50 3.97
C PRO A 252 46.41 17.88 2.68
N PRO A 253 47.30 18.59 1.94
CA PRO A 253 47.79 18.16 0.63
C PRO A 253 48.48 16.79 0.66
N GLU A 254 49.26 16.50 1.70
CA GLU A 254 49.93 15.19 1.87
C GLU A 254 48.94 14.03 1.99
N LYS A 255 47.88 14.21 2.78
CA LYS A 255 46.83 13.19 2.94
C LYS A 255 46.02 13.01 1.67
N ARG A 256 45.85 14.04 0.84
CA ARG A 256 45.22 13.90 -0.49
C ARG A 256 46.07 13.05 -1.41
N LYS A 257 47.38 13.33 -1.48
CA LYS A 257 48.33 12.54 -2.28
C LYS A 257 48.35 11.08 -1.87
N ALA A 258 48.36 10.78 -0.57
CA ALA A 258 48.30 9.41 -0.07
C ALA A 258 47.02 8.66 -0.54
N MET A 259 45.84 9.28 -0.39
CA MET A 259 44.57 8.68 -0.82
C MET A 259 44.47 8.52 -2.35
N GLU A 260 45.06 9.44 -3.12
CA GLU A 260 45.13 9.34 -4.59
C GLU A 260 46.07 8.21 -5.04
N ASN A 261 47.20 8.04 -4.37
CA ASN A 261 48.13 6.93 -4.63
C ASN A 261 47.49 5.57 -4.34
N GLU A 262 46.74 5.45 -3.24
CA GLU A 262 45.98 4.22 -2.93
C GLU A 262 44.93 3.92 -4.00
N ARG A 263 44.22 4.95 -4.49
CA ARG A 263 43.25 4.81 -5.58
C ARG A 263 43.91 4.34 -6.87
N LEU A 264 45.06 4.91 -7.25
CA LEU A 264 45.80 4.49 -8.44
C LEU A 264 46.27 3.05 -8.34
N ARG A 265 46.80 2.63 -7.18
CA ARG A 265 47.22 1.25 -6.92
C ARG A 265 46.07 0.26 -7.07
N ALA A 266 44.88 0.59 -6.54
CA ALA A 266 43.69 -0.24 -6.68
C ALA A 266 43.22 -0.36 -8.14
N ILE A 267 43.29 0.73 -8.91
CA ILE A 267 42.93 0.73 -10.34
C ILE A 267 43.91 -0.14 -11.14
N GLN A 268 45.21 -0.04 -10.88
CA GLN A 268 46.23 -0.85 -11.56
C GLN A 268 46.06 -2.34 -11.27
N LEU A 269 45.82 -2.70 -10.00
CA LEU A 269 45.52 -4.09 -9.62
C LEU A 269 44.26 -4.62 -10.30
N TYR A 270 43.21 -3.80 -10.39
CA TYR A 270 41.99 -4.19 -11.07
C TYR A 270 42.21 -4.43 -12.57
N ARG A 271 43.01 -3.58 -13.23
CA ARG A 271 43.35 -3.73 -14.65
C ARG A 271 44.16 -5.00 -14.90
N SER A 272 45.18 -5.28 -14.10
CA SER A 272 45.99 -6.50 -14.24
C SER A 272 45.18 -7.78 -13.99
N LEU A 273 44.26 -7.77 -13.01
CA LEU A 273 43.33 -8.88 -12.79
C LEU A 273 42.36 -9.06 -13.96
N LYS A 274 41.92 -7.98 -14.58
CA LYS A 274 41.03 -8.02 -15.75
C LYS A 274 41.75 -8.56 -16.98
N GLU A 275 42.99 -8.14 -17.22
CA GLU A 275 43.83 -8.66 -18.31
C GLU A 275 44.07 -10.17 -18.14
N LYS A 276 44.40 -10.63 -16.92
CA LYS A 276 44.55 -12.05 -16.59
C LYS A 276 43.27 -12.89 -16.72
N LYS A 277 42.08 -12.28 -16.68
CA LYS A 277 40.80 -12.98 -16.83
C LYS A 277 40.37 -13.10 -18.30
N ILE A 278 40.95 -12.28 -19.17
CA ILE A 278 40.63 -12.24 -20.61
C ILE A 278 41.60 -13.11 -21.41
N SER A 279 42.82 -13.32 -20.91
CA SER A 279 43.74 -14.36 -21.38
C SER A 279 43.39 -15.73 -20.81
#